data_AF-A0A3L7ISE3-F1
#
_entry.id   AF-A0A3L7ISE3-F1
#
_cell.length_a   1.000
_cell.length_b   1.000
_cell.length_c   1.000
_cell.angle_alpha   90.00
_cell.angle_beta   90.00
_cell.angle_gamma   90.00
#
_symmetry.space_group_name_H-M   'P 1'
#
loop_
_entity.id
_entity.type
_entity.pdbx_description
1 polymer ?
#
loop_
_entity_poly.entity_id
_entity_poly.type
_entity_poly.pdbx_seq_one_letter_code
_entity_poly.pdbx_strand_id
1 'polypeptide(L)'
;MRTVIADRIRHDPVPNRKEPMNTSQLPYAAPELASFEDSAVGYLKRRSFLVVFTLPGLVIAGAGATWVLISAALRENIESGLIMTGMGLAMAAIGWLATLPMRFSRKPPTPIRWTEEMERWAWGWPLALGIVTALVIAGGAALVLFAPLGREPGRIALVASIAAYPASMWVGLLYIKHLRLRRNENYARWLAKRAR
;
A
#
# COMPACT_ATOMS: atom_id res chain seq x y z
N MET A 1 0.91 -40.83 11.61
CA MET A 1 0.13 -40.33 10.46
C MET A 1 0.58 -38.93 9.98
N ARG A 2 1.85 -38.51 10.14
CA ARG A 2 2.34 -37.18 9.72
C ARG A 2 3.43 -37.20 8.63
N THR A 3 3.81 -38.39 8.17
CA THR A 3 4.97 -38.59 7.28
C THR A 3 4.60 -38.85 5.83
N VAL A 4 3.33 -39.07 5.50
CA VAL A 4 2.89 -39.42 4.13
C VAL A 4 2.56 -38.19 3.26
N ILE A 5 2.27 -37.03 3.88
CA ILE A 5 1.85 -35.82 3.13
C ILE A 5 3.06 -35.05 2.56
N ALA A 6 4.23 -35.14 3.20
CA ALA A 6 5.41 -34.38 2.77
C ALA A 6 6.09 -34.96 1.52
N ASP A 7 5.90 -36.26 1.24
CA ASP A 7 6.58 -36.93 0.12
C ASP A 7 5.83 -36.76 -1.21
N ARG A 8 4.53 -36.46 -1.17
CA ARG A 8 3.71 -36.32 -2.39
C ARG A 8 3.98 -35.03 -3.17
N ILE A 9 4.60 -34.02 -2.56
CA ILE A 9 4.86 -32.73 -3.20
C ILE A 9 6.13 -32.76 -4.07
N ARG A 10 6.97 -33.80 -3.94
CA ARG A 10 8.30 -33.82 -4.57
C ARG A 10 8.33 -34.46 -5.97
N HIS A 11 7.26 -35.10 -6.42
CA HIS A 11 7.26 -35.86 -7.69
C HIS A 11 6.16 -35.51 -8.69
N ASP A 12 5.31 -34.52 -8.44
CA ASP A 12 4.35 -34.11 -9.46
C ASP A 12 5.04 -33.20 -10.50
N PRO A 13 5.13 -33.61 -11.77
CA PRO A 13 5.68 -32.77 -12.83
C PRO A 13 4.82 -31.50 -12.94
N VAL A 14 5.47 -30.34 -13.01
CA VAL A 14 4.80 -29.05 -13.23
C VAL A 14 3.94 -29.19 -14.50
N PRO A 15 2.59 -29.15 -14.40
CA PRO A 15 1.74 -29.39 -15.55
C PRO A 15 1.97 -28.31 -16.60
N ASN A 16 2.17 -28.77 -17.83
CA ASN A 16 2.40 -27.93 -19.00
C ASN A 16 1.25 -26.92 -19.15
N ARG A 17 1.56 -25.62 -19.07
CA ARG A 17 0.63 -24.48 -18.98
C ARG A 17 -0.36 -24.33 -20.16
N LYS A 18 -0.36 -25.25 -21.12
CA LYS A 18 -1.12 -25.18 -22.37
C LYS A 18 -2.35 -26.10 -22.43
N GLU A 19 -2.55 -26.98 -21.46
CA GLU A 19 -3.79 -27.76 -21.39
C GLU A 19 -4.86 -26.99 -20.60
N PRO A 20 -6.04 -26.70 -21.18
CA PRO A 20 -7.15 -26.15 -20.42
C PRO A 20 -7.55 -27.17 -19.36
N MET A 21 -7.34 -26.81 -18.11
CA MET A 21 -7.62 -27.64 -16.94
C MET A 21 -9.08 -28.09 -16.99
N ASN A 22 -9.31 -29.40 -17.14
CA ASN A 22 -10.64 -29.98 -17.14
C ASN A 22 -11.24 -29.87 -15.72
N THR A 23 -12.06 -28.85 -15.52
CA THR A 23 -12.66 -28.49 -14.21
C THR A 23 -13.69 -29.49 -13.70
N SER A 24 -14.04 -30.51 -14.48
CA SER A 24 -15.01 -31.55 -14.08
C SER A 24 -14.44 -32.63 -13.15
N GLN A 25 -13.12 -32.67 -12.91
CA GLN A 25 -12.46 -33.72 -12.10
C GLN A 25 -11.92 -33.26 -10.72
N LEU A 26 -12.36 -32.12 -10.17
CA LEU A 26 -12.00 -31.73 -8.79
C LEU A 26 -13.18 -31.80 -7.82
N PRO A 27 -13.65 -33.01 -7.42
CA PRO A 27 -14.84 -33.14 -6.57
C PRO A 27 -14.58 -32.95 -5.05
N TYR A 28 -13.40 -32.52 -4.59
CA TYR A 28 -13.17 -32.35 -3.14
C TYR A 28 -12.25 -31.18 -2.71
N ALA A 29 -11.48 -30.57 -3.61
CA ALA A 29 -10.57 -29.47 -3.26
C ALA A 29 -11.21 -28.06 -3.31
N ALA A 30 -12.37 -27.93 -3.96
CA ALA A 30 -13.01 -26.63 -4.22
C ALA A 30 -13.38 -25.81 -2.95
N PRO A 31 -13.99 -26.38 -1.89
CA PRO A 31 -14.39 -25.59 -0.73
C PRO A 31 -13.20 -25.18 0.17
N GLU A 32 -12.18 -26.03 0.28
CA GLU A 32 -10.96 -25.68 1.04
C GLU A 32 -10.16 -24.59 0.32
N LEU A 33 -10.04 -24.65 -1.01
CA LEU A 33 -9.38 -23.61 -1.80
C LEU A 33 -10.13 -22.27 -1.73
N ALA A 34 -11.46 -22.28 -1.83
CA ALA A 34 -12.28 -21.08 -1.66
C ALA A 34 -12.09 -20.46 -0.26
N SER A 35 -12.03 -21.29 0.79
CA SER A 35 -11.76 -20.82 2.16
C SER A 35 -10.37 -20.20 2.32
N PHE A 36 -9.37 -20.74 1.62
CA PHE A 36 -8.01 -20.20 1.61
C PHE A 36 -7.94 -18.85 0.90
N GLU A 37 -8.56 -18.74 -0.28
CA GLU A 37 -8.58 -17.49 -1.05
C GLU A 37 -9.29 -16.37 -0.29
N ASP A 38 -10.46 -16.65 0.29
CA ASP A 38 -11.22 -15.69 1.09
C ASP A 38 -10.43 -15.24 2.33
N SER A 39 -9.71 -16.16 2.97
CA SER A 39 -8.84 -15.85 4.11
C SER A 39 -7.61 -15.02 3.69
N ALA A 40 -7.06 -15.29 2.51
CA ALA A 40 -5.96 -14.52 1.93
C ALA A 40 -6.41 -13.09 1.59
N VAL A 41 -7.65 -12.90 1.15
CA VAL A 41 -8.27 -11.58 0.96
C VAL A 41 -8.44 -10.85 2.29
N GLY A 42 -8.95 -11.54 3.32
CA GLY A 42 -9.02 -10.99 4.68
C GLY A 42 -7.65 -10.53 5.19
N TYR A 43 -6.61 -11.32 4.92
CA TYR A 43 -5.23 -10.97 5.25
C TYR A 43 -4.74 -9.72 4.49
N LEU A 44 -5.01 -9.63 3.19
CA LEU A 44 -4.70 -8.46 2.37
C LEU A 44 -5.39 -7.21 2.92
N LYS A 45 -6.71 -7.26 3.18
CA LYS A 45 -7.47 -6.15 3.75
C LYS A 45 -6.81 -5.63 5.02
N ARG A 46 -6.52 -6.53 5.97
CA ARG A 46 -5.85 -6.18 7.24
C ARG A 46 -4.50 -5.51 7.01
N ARG A 47 -3.67 -6.00 6.08
CA ARG A 47 -2.38 -5.38 5.75
C ARG A 47 -2.53 -4.03 5.05
N SER A 48 -3.48 -3.88 4.15
CA SER A 48 -3.77 -2.61 3.47
C SER A 48 -4.21 -1.54 4.47
N PHE A 49 -5.02 -1.90 5.48
CA PHE A 49 -5.39 -0.96 6.56
C PHE A 49 -4.15 -0.43 7.30
N LEU A 50 -3.16 -1.27 7.59
CA LEU A 50 -1.92 -0.81 8.23
C LEU A 50 -1.25 0.31 7.44
N VAL A 51 -1.25 0.19 6.10
CA VAL A 51 -0.66 1.17 5.20
C VAL A 51 -1.51 2.43 5.20
N VAL A 52 -2.82 2.31 4.97
CA VAL A 52 -3.76 3.43 4.87
C VAL A 52 -3.75 4.31 6.12
N PHE A 53 -3.64 3.73 7.32
CA PHE A 53 -3.58 4.52 8.55
C PHE A 53 -2.26 5.26 8.75
N THR A 54 -1.14 4.73 8.24
CA THR A 54 0.17 5.38 8.39
C THR A 54 0.52 6.32 7.24
N LEU A 55 -0.05 6.08 6.05
CA LEU A 55 0.35 6.73 4.81
C LEU A 55 0.14 8.26 4.84
N PRO A 56 -0.99 8.81 5.32
CA PRO A 56 -1.21 10.27 5.33
C PRO A 56 -0.12 11.02 6.10
N GLY A 57 0.26 10.52 7.28
CA GLY A 57 1.32 11.11 8.08
C GLY A 57 2.68 11.03 7.37
N LEU A 58 2.99 9.90 6.74
CA LEU A 58 4.21 9.74 5.94
C LEU A 58 4.24 10.65 4.72
N VAL A 59 3.10 10.88 4.07
CA VAL A 59 3.01 11.82 2.94
C VAL A 59 3.28 13.25 3.39
N ILE A 60 2.68 13.68 4.50
CA ILE A 60 2.94 15.01 5.09
C ILE A 60 4.41 15.13 5.50
N ALA A 61 4.96 14.10 6.15
CA ALA A 61 6.35 14.07 6.57
C ALA A 61 7.31 14.14 5.36
N GLY A 62 7.02 13.42 4.28
CA GLY A 62 7.81 13.42 3.06
C GLY A 62 7.79 14.79 2.35
N ALA A 63 6.64 15.45 2.30
CA ALA A 63 6.53 16.80 1.78
C ALA A 63 7.31 17.81 2.64
N GLY A 64 7.17 17.75 3.96
CA GLY A 64 7.96 18.59 4.88
C GLY A 64 9.46 18.35 4.77
N ALA A 65 9.90 17.10 4.66
CA ALA A 65 11.32 16.77 4.50
C ALA A 65 11.87 17.30 3.18
N THR A 66 11.08 17.23 2.11
CA THR A 66 11.42 17.82 0.81
C THR A 66 11.56 19.33 0.91
N TRP A 67 10.66 20.00 1.63
CA TRP A 67 10.77 21.43 1.93
C TRP A 67 12.09 21.74 2.64
N VAL A 68 12.41 21.03 3.73
CA VAL A 68 13.64 21.24 4.50
C VAL A 68 14.87 21.09 3.62
N LEU A 69 14.94 20.05 2.79
CA LEU A 69 16.08 19.80 1.91
C LEU A 69 16.28 20.94 0.90
N ILE A 70 15.20 21.42 0.30
CA ILE A 70 15.26 22.49 -0.72
C ILE A 70 15.57 23.84 -0.07
N SER A 71 14.89 24.19 1.02
CA SER A 71 15.17 25.44 1.74
C SER A 71 16.59 25.46 2.31
N ALA A 72 17.10 24.32 2.80
CA ALA A 72 18.50 24.21 3.23
C ALA A 72 19.47 24.43 2.06
N ALA A 73 19.19 23.86 0.89
CA ALA A 73 20.00 24.05 -0.31
C ALA A 73 19.98 25.52 -0.80
N LEU A 74 18.85 26.21 -0.62
CA LEU A 74 18.66 27.62 -0.98
C LEU A 74 19.10 28.60 0.13
N ARG A 75 19.58 28.10 1.28
CA ARG A 75 19.93 28.88 2.49
C ARG A 75 18.77 29.73 3.04
N GLU A 76 17.55 29.22 2.92
CA GLU A 76 16.34 29.84 3.46
C GLU A 76 15.96 29.30 4.84
N ASN A 77 14.88 29.85 5.42
CA ASN A 77 14.32 29.33 6.66
C ASN A 77 13.72 27.92 6.47
N ILE A 78 14.24 26.95 7.23
CA ILE A 78 13.81 25.55 7.23
C ILE A 78 12.71 25.23 8.26
N GLU A 79 12.38 26.17 9.14
CA GLU A 79 11.49 25.98 10.29
C GLU A 79 10.12 25.42 9.89
N SER A 80 9.48 26.01 8.87
CA SER A 80 8.18 25.54 8.37
C SER A 80 8.24 24.09 7.89
N GLY A 81 9.32 23.71 7.20
CA GLY A 81 9.54 22.34 6.74
C GLY A 81 9.74 21.37 7.90
N LEU A 82 10.46 21.78 8.95
CA LEU A 82 10.67 20.97 10.15
C LEU A 82 9.36 20.77 10.93
N ILE A 83 8.56 21.82 11.11
CA ILE A 83 7.24 21.75 11.76
C ILE A 83 6.34 20.78 10.98
N MET A 84 6.26 20.94 9.66
CA MET A 84 5.46 20.06 8.79
C MET A 84 5.93 18.60 8.87
N THR A 85 7.25 18.38 8.85
CA THR A 85 7.85 17.05 8.99
C THR A 85 7.49 16.41 10.33
N GLY A 86 7.67 17.17 11.42
CA GLY A 86 7.35 16.72 12.78
C GLY A 86 5.87 16.38 12.94
N MET A 87 4.98 17.22 12.43
CA MET A 87 3.54 16.95 12.45
C MET A 87 3.18 15.69 11.66
N GLY A 88 3.75 15.52 10.47
CA GLY A 88 3.55 14.32 9.65
C GLY A 88 4.03 13.04 10.36
N LEU A 89 5.20 13.08 11.00
CA LEU A 89 5.73 11.97 11.78
C LEU A 89 4.86 11.66 13.00
N ALA A 90 4.37 12.68 13.71
CA ALA A 90 3.44 12.50 14.83
C ALA A 90 2.14 11.83 14.37
N MET A 91 1.55 12.29 13.25
CA MET A 91 0.36 11.66 12.66
C MET A 91 0.63 10.22 12.20
N ALA A 92 1.80 9.96 11.59
CA ALA A 92 2.20 8.61 11.19
C ALA A 92 2.36 7.69 12.40
N ALA A 93 2.92 8.19 13.50
CA ALA A 93 3.04 7.46 14.76
C ALA A 93 1.65 7.16 15.36
N ILE A 94 0.73 8.13 15.37
CA ILE A 94 -0.66 7.93 15.82
C ILE A 94 -1.35 6.86 14.96
N GLY A 95 -1.25 6.95 13.63
CA GLY A 95 -1.80 5.97 12.70
C GLY A 95 -1.20 4.57 12.91
N TRP A 96 0.11 4.51 13.17
CA TRP A 96 0.78 3.27 13.50
C TRP A 96 0.27 2.68 14.83
N LEU A 97 0.14 3.51 15.87
CA LEU A 97 -0.37 3.13 17.19
C LEU A 97 -1.82 2.65 17.11
N ALA A 98 -2.68 3.34 16.36
CA ALA A 98 -4.07 2.93 16.12
C ALA A 98 -4.16 1.53 15.47
N THR A 99 -3.11 1.12 14.75
CA THR A 99 -3.04 -0.21 14.11
C THR A 99 -2.33 -1.28 14.95
N LEU A 100 -1.85 -0.98 16.15
CA LEU A 100 -1.28 -1.96 17.10
C LEU A 100 -2.11 -3.24 17.26
N PRO A 101 -3.43 -3.17 17.54
CA PRO A 101 -4.23 -4.39 17.71
C PRO A 101 -4.22 -5.24 16.43
N MET A 102 -4.18 -4.62 15.25
CA MET A 102 -4.10 -5.33 13.97
C MET A 102 -2.69 -5.86 13.66
N ARG A 103 -1.62 -5.26 14.18
CA ARG A 103 -0.25 -5.76 13.97
C ARG A 103 0.03 -6.99 14.82
N PHE A 104 -0.43 -6.96 16.07
CA PHE A 104 -0.13 -8.00 17.06
C PHE A 104 -1.25 -9.03 17.25
N SER A 105 -2.43 -8.84 16.65
CA SER A 105 -3.51 -9.81 16.80
C SER A 105 -3.14 -11.21 16.27
N ARG A 106 -3.28 -12.20 17.16
CA ARG A 106 -3.17 -13.63 16.86
C ARG A 106 -4.44 -14.21 16.24
N LYS A 107 -5.49 -13.43 16.05
CA LYS A 107 -6.71 -13.94 15.43
C LYS A 107 -6.48 -14.18 13.93
N PRO A 108 -7.01 -15.28 13.36
CA PRO A 108 -7.01 -15.48 11.92
C PRO A 108 -7.77 -14.34 11.24
N PRO A 109 -7.35 -13.93 10.03
CA PRO A 109 -8.11 -12.96 9.27
C PRO A 109 -9.51 -13.52 9.00
N THR A 110 -10.54 -12.68 9.16
CA THR A 110 -11.90 -13.04 8.79
C THR A 110 -11.91 -13.34 7.29
N PRO A 111 -12.43 -14.50 6.85
CA PRO A 111 -12.56 -14.78 5.43
C PRO A 111 -13.51 -13.76 4.80
N ILE A 112 -13.08 -13.15 3.70
CA ILE A 112 -13.89 -12.19 2.97
C ILE A 112 -14.00 -12.67 1.55
N ARG A 113 -15.23 -12.98 1.14
CA ARG A 113 -15.55 -13.29 -0.24
C ARG A 113 -15.28 -12.06 -1.10
N TRP A 114 -14.52 -12.23 -2.16
CA TRP A 114 -14.27 -11.15 -3.12
C TRP A 114 -15.58 -10.82 -3.85
N THR A 115 -16.23 -9.71 -3.48
CA THR A 115 -17.45 -9.22 -4.14
C THR A 115 -17.12 -8.15 -5.17
N GLU A 116 -18.03 -7.93 -6.12
CA GLU A 116 -17.93 -6.82 -7.09
C GLU A 116 -17.79 -5.45 -6.41
N GLU A 117 -18.38 -5.26 -5.23
CA GLU A 117 -18.20 -4.05 -4.42
C GLU A 117 -16.75 -3.88 -3.94
N MET A 118 -16.10 -4.98 -3.57
CA MET A 118 -14.71 -4.98 -3.13
C MET A 118 -13.77 -4.66 -4.30
N GLU A 119 -14.12 -5.15 -5.49
CA GLU A 119 -13.42 -4.80 -6.73
C GLU A 119 -13.60 -3.32 -7.07
N ARG A 120 -14.83 -2.79 -6.98
CA ARG A 120 -15.13 -1.38 -7.20
C ARG A 120 -14.43 -0.47 -6.18
N TRP A 121 -14.34 -0.90 -4.92
CA TRP A 121 -13.58 -0.20 -3.88
C TRP A 121 -12.07 -0.25 -4.14
N ALA A 122 -11.54 -1.41 -4.54
CA ALA A 122 -10.12 -1.59 -4.85
C ALA A 122 -9.66 -0.82 -6.10
N TRP A 123 -10.56 -0.54 -7.04
CA TRP A 123 -10.26 0.20 -8.29
C TRP A 123 -10.69 1.67 -8.26
N GLY A 124 -11.76 2.02 -7.57
CA GLY A 124 -12.26 3.40 -7.50
C GLY A 124 -11.34 4.33 -6.72
N TRP A 125 -10.76 3.85 -5.63
CA TRP A 125 -9.83 4.62 -4.80
C TRP A 125 -8.53 5.03 -5.53
N PRO A 126 -7.78 4.12 -6.20
CA PRO A 126 -6.57 4.52 -6.91
C PRO A 126 -6.86 5.42 -8.13
N LEU A 127 -8.01 5.28 -8.80
CA LEU A 127 -8.38 6.18 -9.89
C LEU A 127 -8.68 7.59 -9.37
N ALA A 128 -9.50 7.71 -8.33
CA ALA A 128 -9.82 8.99 -7.70
C ALA A 128 -8.55 9.66 -7.13
N LEU A 129 -7.68 8.87 -6.48
CA LEU A 129 -6.37 9.35 -6.02
C LEU A 129 -5.48 9.78 -7.18
N GLY A 130 -5.46 9.06 -8.30
CA GLY A 130 -4.73 9.44 -9.50
C GLY A 130 -5.21 10.77 -10.08
N ILE A 131 -6.53 10.99 -10.14
CA ILE A 131 -7.12 12.25 -10.62
C ILE A 131 -6.76 13.41 -9.68
N VAL A 132 -6.96 13.24 -8.37
CA VAL A 132 -6.59 14.28 -7.38
C VAL A 132 -5.09 14.58 -7.46
N THR A 133 -4.27 13.55 -7.59
CA THR A 133 -2.82 13.68 -7.76
C THR A 133 -2.47 14.48 -9.02
N ALA A 134 -3.08 14.15 -10.17
CA ALA A 134 -2.86 14.85 -11.42
C ALA A 134 -3.29 16.32 -11.32
N LEU A 135 -4.42 16.61 -10.67
CA LEU A 135 -4.89 17.98 -10.45
C LEU A 135 -3.96 18.76 -9.53
N VAL A 136 -3.44 18.14 -8.47
CA VAL A 136 -2.47 18.78 -7.55
C VAL A 136 -1.16 19.09 -8.26
N ILE A 137 -0.64 18.16 -9.07
CA ILE A 137 0.56 18.40 -9.88
C ILE A 137 0.31 19.51 -10.91
N ALA A 138 -0.81 19.44 -11.63
CA ALA A 138 -1.18 20.43 -12.64
C ALA A 138 -1.37 21.82 -12.01
N GLY A 139 -2.01 21.92 -10.85
CA GLY A 139 -2.15 23.15 -10.09
C GLY A 139 -0.81 23.69 -9.60
N GLY A 140 0.06 22.83 -9.06
CA GLY A 140 1.43 23.19 -8.68
C GLY A 140 2.26 23.69 -9.86
N ALA A 141 2.19 23.01 -11.01
CA ALA A 141 2.86 23.41 -12.24
C ALA A 141 2.31 24.72 -12.79
N ALA A 142 0.98 24.92 -12.76
CA ALA A 142 0.36 26.18 -13.17
C ALA A 142 0.83 27.34 -12.27
N LEU A 143 0.92 27.13 -10.95
CA LEU A 143 1.47 28.12 -10.04
C LEU A 143 2.93 28.48 -10.35
N VAL A 144 3.75 27.52 -10.80
CA VAL A 144 5.13 27.80 -11.25
C VAL A 144 5.13 28.61 -12.54
N LEU A 145 4.37 28.17 -13.53
CA LEU A 145 4.41 28.70 -14.89
C LEU A 145 3.75 30.07 -15.03
N PHE A 146 2.71 30.33 -14.23
CA PHE A 146 1.91 31.55 -14.30
C PHE A 146 2.16 32.52 -13.13
N ALA A 147 3.02 32.18 -12.16
CA ALA A 147 3.41 33.17 -11.16
C ALA A 147 4.23 34.29 -11.82
N PRO A 148 3.91 35.58 -11.56
CA PRO A 148 4.70 36.69 -12.07
C PRO A 148 6.15 36.54 -11.58
N LEU A 149 7.10 36.66 -12.52
CA LEU A 149 8.53 36.46 -12.32
C LEU A 149 9.11 37.44 -11.28
N GLY A 150 8.93 37.10 -10.01
CA GLY A 150 9.59 37.66 -8.85
C GLY A 150 10.15 36.50 -8.03
N ARG A 151 11.47 36.33 -8.05
CA ARG A 151 12.22 35.20 -7.47
C ARG A 151 12.14 35.18 -5.94
N GLU A 152 11.05 34.69 -5.38
CA GLU A 152 11.02 34.29 -3.97
C GLU A 152 11.38 32.79 -3.88
N PRO A 153 12.56 32.43 -3.36
CA PRO A 153 13.02 31.04 -3.35
C PRO A 153 12.09 30.10 -2.54
N GLY A 154 11.33 30.64 -1.58
CA GLY A 154 10.26 29.93 -0.88
C GLY A 154 9.15 29.34 -1.78
N ARG A 155 8.94 29.86 -2.99
CA ARG A 155 7.96 29.30 -3.94
C ARG A 155 8.44 27.99 -4.56
N ILE A 156 9.75 27.81 -4.75
CA ILE A 156 10.33 26.57 -5.28
C ILE A 156 10.17 25.45 -4.25
N ALA A 157 10.41 25.74 -2.97
CA ALA A 157 10.18 24.81 -1.87
C ALA A 157 8.71 24.39 -1.80
N LEU A 158 7.77 25.34 -1.91
CA LEU A 158 6.33 25.05 -1.92
C LEU A 158 5.93 24.11 -3.07
N VAL A 159 6.35 24.42 -4.30
CA VAL A 159 6.03 23.61 -5.48
C VAL A 159 6.60 22.21 -5.36
N ALA A 160 7.84 22.07 -4.93
CA ALA A 160 8.46 20.76 -4.76
C ALA A 160 7.78 19.95 -3.65
N SER A 161 7.30 20.61 -2.60
CA SER A 161 6.50 19.97 -1.54
C SER A 161 5.15 19.47 -2.07
N ILE A 162 4.49 20.28 -2.90
CA ILE A 162 3.27 19.91 -3.61
C ILE A 162 3.52 18.71 -4.55
N ALA A 163 4.67 18.66 -5.22
CA ALA A 163 5.04 17.54 -6.09
C ALA A 163 5.46 16.27 -5.32
N ALA A 164 6.03 16.42 -4.12
CA ALA A 164 6.41 15.31 -3.25
C ALA A 164 5.20 14.57 -2.66
N TYR A 165 4.07 15.26 -2.50
CA TYR A 165 2.81 14.68 -2.03
C TYR A 165 2.31 13.51 -2.92
N PRO A 166 2.13 13.71 -4.26
CA PRO A 166 1.93 12.65 -5.25
C PRO A 166 2.87 11.47 -5.10
N ALA A 167 4.17 11.75 -5.05
CA ALA A 167 5.20 10.72 -5.10
C ALA A 167 5.11 9.81 -3.87
N SER A 168 4.94 10.42 -2.69
CA SER A 168 4.78 9.69 -1.43
C SER A 168 3.50 8.84 -1.43
N MET A 169 2.39 9.36 -1.98
CA MET A 169 1.15 8.62 -2.13
C MET A 169 1.32 7.42 -3.08
N TRP A 170 2.01 7.61 -4.20
CA TRP A 170 2.30 6.56 -5.18
C TRP A 170 3.07 5.39 -4.58
N VAL A 171 4.04 5.65 -3.69
CA VAL A 171 4.76 4.59 -2.97
C VAL A 171 3.80 3.72 -2.16
N GLY A 172 2.86 4.33 -1.44
CA GLY A 172 1.82 3.60 -0.70
C GLY A 172 0.93 2.74 -1.60
N LEU A 173 0.50 3.29 -2.74
CA LEU A 173 -0.33 2.57 -3.72
C LEU A 173 0.42 1.41 -4.38
N LEU A 174 1.69 1.61 -4.76
CA LEU A 174 2.55 0.57 -5.31
C LEU A 174 2.77 -0.56 -4.30
N TYR A 175 2.93 -0.22 -3.02
CA TYR A 175 3.03 -1.21 -1.96
C TYR A 175 1.73 -2.01 -1.80
N ILE A 176 0.57 -1.38 -1.84
CA ILE A 176 -0.74 -2.08 -1.81
C ILE A 176 -0.91 -2.97 -3.05
N LYS A 177 -0.53 -2.49 -4.24
CA LYS A 177 -0.53 -3.29 -5.48
C LYS A 177 0.38 -4.51 -5.32
N HIS A 178 1.58 -4.33 -4.77
CA HIS A 178 2.51 -5.42 -4.49
C HIS A 178 1.92 -6.45 -3.50
N LEU A 179 1.29 -5.99 -2.42
CA LEU A 179 0.60 -6.86 -1.46
C LEU A 179 -0.53 -7.67 -2.12
N ARG A 180 -1.28 -7.05 -3.04
CA ARG A 180 -2.36 -7.71 -3.80
C ARG A 180 -1.81 -8.79 -4.73
N LEU A 181 -0.78 -8.47 -5.53
CA LEU A 181 -0.18 -9.42 -6.48
C LEU A 181 0.40 -10.66 -5.79
N ARG A 182 0.92 -10.50 -4.56
CA ARG A 182 1.51 -11.59 -3.77
C ARG A 182 0.64 -12.04 -2.60
N ARG A 183 -0.68 -11.84 -2.70
CA ARG A 183 -1.64 -12.12 -1.61
C ARG A 183 -1.50 -13.55 -1.06
N ASN A 184 -1.58 -14.54 -1.95
CA ASN A 184 -1.57 -15.96 -1.57
C ASN A 184 -0.23 -16.37 -0.95
N GLU A 185 0.89 -15.94 -1.54
CA GLU A 185 2.25 -16.15 -0.99
C GLU A 185 2.43 -15.52 0.39
N ASN A 186 1.93 -14.30 0.58
CA ASN A 186 2.03 -13.57 1.84
C ASN A 186 1.20 -14.23 2.94
N TYR A 187 0.01 -14.72 2.61
CA TYR A 187 -0.85 -15.44 3.54
C TYR A 187 -0.28 -16.82 3.91
N ALA A 188 0.21 -17.58 2.92
CA ALA A 188 0.87 -18.86 3.16
C ALA A 188 2.10 -18.71 4.07
N ARG A 189 2.95 -17.70 3.82
CA ARG A 189 4.10 -17.38 4.70
C ARG A 189 3.67 -17.01 6.12
N TRP A 190 2.56 -16.29 6.27
CA TRP A 190 2.02 -15.94 7.58
C TRP A 190 1.50 -17.16 8.34
N LEU A 191 0.83 -18.10 7.66
CA LEU A 191 0.40 -19.38 8.24
C LEU A 191 1.61 -20.22 8.68
N ALA A 192 2.62 -20.35 7.80
CA ALA A 192 3.83 -21.11 8.09
C ALA A 192 4.59 -20.58 9.32
N LYS A 193 4.61 -19.26 9.53
CA LYS A 193 5.20 -18.63 10.72
C LYS A 193 4.45 -18.93 12.02
N ARG A 194 3.20 -19.35 11.95
CA ARG A 194 2.35 -19.65 13.13
C ARG A 194 2.20 -21.13 13.42
N ALA A 195 2.50 -21.97 12.43
CA ALA A 195 2.59 -23.41 12.62
C ALA A 195 3.89 -23.81 13.35
N ARG A 196 4.86 -22.89 13.48
CA ARG A 196 6.05 -23.00 14.31
C ARG A 196 5.78 -22.42 15.69
#